data_AF-A0AAP0P604-F1
#
_entry.id   AF-A0AAP0P604-F1
#
_cell.length_a   1.000
_cell.length_b   1.000
_cell.length_c   1.000
_cell.angle_alpha   90.00
_cell.angle_beta   90.00
_cell.angle_gamma   90.00
#
_symmetry.space_group_name_H-M   'P 1'
#
loop_
_entity.id
_entity.type
_entity.pdbx_description
1 polymer ?
#
loop_
_entity_poly.entity_id
_entity_poly.type
_entity_poly.pdbx_seq_one_letter_code
_entity_poly.pdbx_strand_id
1 'polypeptide(L)'
;MSFAIYDAWCRKASIRYTCNIYLIAKKRISPIYLTEEVFEHYKRMRATDETFKKKFEQMNNNKKSEVGGSGTDISLHSAGSIFARQHGDTLEKKLQRRPTRKEMFRHLHTHGHDGQSFVDQRSAKIDVKVKRRVYGLGSQGYHRSISLVDASSSRGPAYGPHELEKLQRDHQRLQETLLKERMERQEQMQKDKMERQEETREMRDRLARLEALLM
;
A
#
# COMPACT_ATOMS: atom_id res chain seq x y z
N MET A 1 -6.67 -11.63 10.28
CA MET A 1 -6.36 -10.22 9.92
C MET A 1 -6.65 -10.06 8.43
N SER A 2 -7.48 -9.09 8.01
CA SER A 2 -7.86 -8.98 6.60
C SER A 2 -6.69 -8.49 5.72
N PHE A 3 -6.63 -8.97 4.47
CA PHE A 3 -5.56 -8.62 3.52
C PHE A 3 -5.43 -7.10 3.32
N ALA A 4 -6.55 -6.39 3.31
CA ALA A 4 -6.58 -4.93 3.17
C ALA A 4 -5.90 -4.21 4.36
N ILE A 5 -6.07 -4.73 5.58
CA ILE A 5 -5.42 -4.17 6.78
C ILE A 5 -3.91 -4.40 6.72
N TYR A 6 -3.47 -5.59 6.32
CA TYR A 6 -2.06 -5.91 6.18
C TYR A 6 -1.38 -5.05 5.10
N ASP A 7 -1.99 -4.93 3.92
CA ASP A 7 -1.47 -4.11 2.82
C ASP A 7 -1.40 -2.62 3.19
N ALA A 8 -2.41 -2.09 3.90
CA ALA A 8 -2.38 -0.72 4.41
C ALA A 8 -1.26 -0.50 5.44
N TRP A 9 -1.06 -1.45 6.35
CA TRP A 9 0.03 -1.42 7.32
C TRP A 9 1.40 -1.45 6.63
N CYS A 10 1.61 -2.37 5.68
CA CYS A 10 2.87 -2.47 4.92
C CYS A 10 3.23 -1.17 4.21
N ARG A 11 2.26 -0.49 3.60
CA ARG A 11 2.50 0.82 2.97
C ARG A 11 2.90 1.89 3.98
N LYS A 12 2.18 1.98 5.11
CA LYS A 12 2.48 2.97 6.15
C LYS A 12 3.84 2.70 6.81
N ALA A 13 4.15 1.43 7.08
CA ALA A 13 5.43 1.00 7.62
C ALA A 13 6.57 1.36 6.66
N SER A 14 6.45 1.02 5.36
CA SER A 14 7.46 1.33 4.34
C SER A 14 7.77 2.83 4.29
N ILE A 15 6.74 3.69 4.27
CA ILE A 15 6.92 5.14 4.29
C ILE A 15 7.67 5.57 5.55
N ARG A 16 7.25 5.11 6.73
CA ARG A 16 7.91 5.44 8.01
C ARG A 16 9.37 5.01 8.04
N TYR A 17 9.70 3.82 7.55
CA TYR A 17 11.09 3.35 7.44
C TYR A 17 11.92 4.27 6.54
N THR A 18 11.41 4.63 5.36
CA THR A 18 12.15 5.55 4.47
C THR A 18 12.38 6.92 5.10
N CYS A 19 11.39 7.47 5.81
CA CYS A 19 11.53 8.72 6.54
C CYS A 19 12.59 8.61 7.65
N ASN A 20 12.57 7.54 8.45
CA ASN A 20 13.53 7.35 9.54
C ASN A 20 14.95 7.20 9.02
N ILE A 21 15.15 6.43 7.94
CA ILE A 21 16.47 6.30 7.29
C ILE A 21 16.95 7.67 6.79
N TYR A 22 16.07 8.49 6.21
CA TYR A 22 16.41 9.85 5.79
C TYR A 22 16.82 10.72 6.99
N LEU A 23 16.05 10.70 8.08
CA LEU A 23 16.34 11.47 9.29
C LEU A 23 17.70 11.07 9.88
N ILE A 24 17.99 9.77 9.98
CA ILE A 24 19.28 9.25 10.45
C ILE A 24 20.42 9.66 9.50
N ALA A 25 20.25 9.48 8.18
CA ALA A 25 21.33 9.64 7.21
C ALA A 25 21.65 11.10 6.88
N LYS A 26 20.62 11.96 6.80
CA LYS A 26 20.73 13.36 6.34
C LYS A 26 20.61 14.38 7.46
N LYS A 27 19.70 14.17 8.42
CA LYS A 27 19.47 15.13 9.51
C LYS A 27 20.20 14.76 10.80
N ARG A 28 20.76 13.54 10.89
CA ARG A 28 21.43 13.00 12.09
C ARG A 28 20.52 13.00 13.33
N ILE A 29 19.21 12.89 13.12
CA ILE A 29 18.21 12.85 14.19
C ILE A 29 17.94 11.38 14.54
N SER A 30 18.00 11.06 15.83
CA SER A 30 17.63 9.75 16.35
C SER A 30 16.11 9.55 16.26
N PRO A 31 15.61 8.41 15.73
CA PRO A 31 14.21 8.07 15.82
C PRO A 31 13.77 7.80 17.27
N ILE A 32 12.51 8.10 17.59
CA ILE A 32 11.94 8.01 18.96
C ILE A 32 12.12 6.62 19.62
N TYR A 33 12.15 5.57 18.82
CA TYR A 33 12.26 4.18 19.31
C TYR A 33 13.70 3.69 19.52
N LEU A 34 14.71 4.48 19.13
CA LEU A 34 16.11 4.14 19.33
C LEU A 34 16.60 4.83 20.61
N THR A 35 17.21 4.05 21.50
CA THR A 35 17.88 4.62 22.68
C THR A 35 19.10 5.42 22.24
N GLU A 36 19.43 6.46 23.00
CA GLU A 36 20.58 7.33 22.69
C GLU A 36 21.88 6.53 22.64
N GLU A 37 22.05 5.55 23.52
CA GLU A 37 23.22 4.67 23.55
C GLU A 37 23.43 3.92 22.23
N VAL A 38 22.35 3.35 21.67
CA VAL A 38 22.41 2.60 20.40
C VAL A 38 22.69 3.57 19.23
N PHE A 39 22.11 4.77 19.27
CA PHE A 39 22.35 5.77 18.24
C PHE A 39 23.78 6.31 18.27
N GLU A 40 24.34 6.54 19.45
CA GLU A 40 25.74 6.91 19.65
C GLU A 40 26.70 5.78 19.24
N HIS A 41 26.38 4.54 19.59
CA HIS A 41 27.15 3.39 19.12
C HIS A 41 27.15 3.34 17.59
N TYR A 42 26.00 3.50 16.93
CA TYR A 42 25.91 3.56 15.47
C TYR A 42 26.71 4.72 14.87
N LYS A 43 26.67 5.92 15.46
CA LYS A 43 27.48 7.07 15.03
C LYS A 43 28.98 6.77 15.10
N ARG A 44 29.43 6.17 16.20
CA ARG A 44 30.82 5.73 16.39
C ARG A 44 31.21 4.69 15.34
N MET A 45 30.45 3.59 15.24
CA MET A 45 30.68 2.50 14.27
C MET A 45 30.82 3.04 12.85
N ARG A 46 29.89 3.92 12.43
CA ARG A 46 29.92 4.53 11.09
C ARG A 46 31.13 5.42 10.84
N ALA A 47 31.72 6.03 11.88
CA ALA A 47 32.87 6.92 11.76
C ALA A 47 34.21 6.17 11.84
N THR A 48 34.30 5.15 12.71
CA THR A 48 35.55 4.46 13.04
C THR A 48 35.76 3.16 12.28
N ASP A 49 34.70 2.43 11.92
CA ASP A 49 34.84 1.11 11.28
C ASP A 49 35.16 1.24 9.79
N GLU A 50 36.41 0.94 9.45
CA GLU A 50 36.90 0.90 8.07
C GLU A 50 36.22 -0.21 7.24
N THR A 51 35.82 -1.32 7.86
CA THR A 51 35.12 -2.40 7.14
C THR A 51 33.73 -1.96 6.71
N PHE A 52 33.04 -1.21 7.57
CA PHE A 52 31.75 -0.59 7.26
C PHE A 52 31.88 0.44 6.14
N LYS A 53 32.89 1.33 6.18
CA LYS A 53 33.14 2.32 5.12
C LYS A 53 33.38 1.66 3.78
N LYS A 54 34.26 0.65 3.71
CA LYS A 54 34.55 -0.11 2.48
C LYS A 54 33.30 -0.77 1.90
N LYS A 55 32.48 -1.44 2.73
CA LYS A 55 31.22 -2.04 2.27
C LYS A 55 30.21 -0.99 1.80
N PHE A 56 30.13 0.15 2.49
CA PHE A 56 29.25 1.26 2.11
C PHE A 56 29.67 1.90 0.78
N GLU A 57 30.97 2.11 0.57
CA GLU A 57 31.53 2.58 -0.68
C GLU A 57 31.32 1.58 -1.81
N GLN A 58 31.57 0.29 -1.57
CA GLN A 58 31.30 -0.77 -2.53
C GLN A 58 29.81 -0.80 -2.93
N MET A 59 28.88 -0.70 -1.97
CA MET A 59 27.45 -0.60 -2.27
C MET A 59 27.13 0.65 -3.10
N ASN A 60 27.72 1.81 -2.77
CA ASN A 60 27.51 3.03 -3.55
C ASN A 60 28.11 2.94 -4.95
N ASN A 61 29.26 2.29 -5.09
CA ASN A 61 29.90 2.07 -6.38
C ASN A 61 29.09 1.08 -7.22
N ASN A 62 28.58 0.00 -6.63
CA ASN A 62 27.67 -0.93 -7.31
C ASN A 62 26.36 -0.25 -7.75
N LYS A 63 25.86 0.73 -6.99
CA LYS A 63 24.72 1.58 -7.41
C LYS A 63 25.08 2.56 -8.53
N LYS A 64 26.35 2.96 -8.65
CA LYS A 64 26.85 3.89 -9.66
C LYS A 64 27.38 3.18 -10.91
N SER A 65 27.79 1.92 -10.83
CA SER A 65 28.34 1.12 -11.93
C SER A 65 27.30 0.73 -12.97
N GLU A 66 26.02 1.08 -12.78
CA GLU A 66 25.02 1.13 -13.86
C GLU A 66 25.26 2.31 -14.84
N VAL A 67 26.17 3.23 -14.53
CA VAL A 67 26.53 4.37 -15.39
C VAL A 67 27.86 4.05 -16.09
N GLY A 68 27.77 3.46 -17.29
CA GLY A 68 28.93 3.07 -18.10
C GLY A 68 29.94 4.20 -18.30
N GLY A 69 31.18 3.95 -17.90
CA GLY A 69 32.36 4.77 -18.19
C GLY A 69 33.31 4.01 -19.12
N SER A 70 34.05 4.73 -19.96
CA SER A 70 35.00 4.13 -20.91
C SER A 70 36.13 3.40 -20.17
N GLY A 71 36.26 2.10 -20.43
CA GLY A 71 37.31 1.25 -19.84
C GLY A 71 36.82 0.16 -18.89
N THR A 72 35.51 -0.05 -18.75
CA THR A 72 34.99 -1.29 -18.15
C THR A 72 34.72 -2.30 -19.25
N ASP A 73 35.70 -3.18 -19.47
CA ASP A 73 35.49 -4.37 -20.28
C ASP A 73 34.33 -5.18 -19.71
N ILE A 74 33.37 -5.43 -20.61
CA ILE A 74 32.32 -6.44 -20.60
C ILE A 74 31.81 -6.82 -19.21
N SER A 75 30.81 -6.06 -18.76
CA SER A 75 29.78 -6.54 -17.83
C SER A 75 29.36 -7.96 -18.24
N LEU A 76 29.61 -8.94 -17.37
CA LEU A 76 29.16 -10.34 -17.51
C LEU A 76 27.64 -10.49 -17.33
N HIS A 77 26.88 -9.40 -17.44
CA HIS A 77 25.45 -9.44 -17.72
C HIS A 77 25.22 -9.17 -19.20
N SER A 78 25.28 -10.23 -20.02
CA SER A 78 24.85 -10.24 -21.43
C SER A 78 23.33 -10.07 -21.58
N ALA A 79 22.79 -8.98 -21.06
CA ALA A 79 21.43 -8.52 -21.30
C ALA A 79 21.37 -7.00 -21.12
N GLY A 80 22.28 -6.28 -21.80
CA GLY A 80 22.30 -4.84 -21.86
C GLY A 80 20.95 -4.31 -22.34
N SER A 81 20.11 -3.91 -21.39
CA SER A 81 18.87 -3.23 -21.70
C SER A 81 19.24 -1.85 -22.24
N ILE A 82 18.96 -1.62 -23.51
CA ILE A 82 19.09 -0.31 -24.16
C ILE A 82 18.39 0.71 -23.26
N PHE A 83 19.10 1.76 -22.86
CA PHE A 83 18.54 2.77 -21.95
C PHE A 83 17.32 3.43 -22.60
N ALA A 84 16.31 3.77 -21.79
CA ALA A 84 15.09 4.45 -22.28
C ALA A 84 15.38 5.73 -23.09
N ARG A 85 16.52 6.38 -22.83
CA ARG A 85 17.02 7.52 -23.61
C ARG A 85 17.40 7.14 -25.04
N GLN A 86 18.14 6.04 -25.24
CA GLN A 86 18.52 5.57 -26.57
C GLN A 86 17.31 5.14 -27.40
N HIS A 87 16.33 4.51 -26.76
CA HIS A 87 15.02 4.26 -27.36
C HIS A 87 14.31 5.56 -27.76
N GLY A 88 14.41 6.60 -26.93
CA GLY A 88 13.87 7.91 -27.21
C GLY A 88 14.51 8.60 -28.41
N ASP A 89 15.84 8.63 -28.46
CA ASP A 89 16.59 9.24 -29.57
C ASP A 89 16.30 8.50 -30.89
N THR A 90 16.19 7.16 -30.84
CA THR A 90 15.82 6.33 -32.00
C THR A 90 14.40 6.63 -32.47
N LEU A 91 13.46 6.76 -31.53
CA LEU A 91 12.07 7.05 -31.84
C LEU A 91 11.88 8.49 -32.34
N GLU A 92 12.65 9.44 -31.84
CA GLU A 92 12.69 10.82 -32.31
C GLU A 92 13.18 10.90 -33.75
N LYS A 93 14.24 10.16 -34.11
CA LYS A 93 14.70 10.04 -35.50
C LYS A 93 13.64 9.42 -36.42
N LYS A 94 12.90 8.41 -35.93
CA LYS A 94 11.81 7.77 -36.71
C LYS A 94 10.61 8.70 -36.91
N LEU A 95 10.25 9.47 -35.88
CA LEU A 95 9.10 10.35 -35.91
C LEU A 95 9.41 11.76 -36.46
N GLN A 96 10.68 12.11 -36.62
CA GLN A 96 11.17 13.46 -36.97
C GLN A 96 10.62 14.56 -36.03
N ARG A 97 10.29 14.16 -34.80
CA ARG A 97 9.83 15.03 -33.72
C ARG A 97 10.05 14.34 -32.38
N ARG A 98 10.08 15.12 -31.31
CA ARG A 98 10.17 14.58 -29.96
C ARG A 98 8.99 13.62 -29.68
N PRO A 99 9.25 12.36 -29.29
CA PRO A 99 8.20 11.39 -28.98
C PRO A 99 7.43 11.80 -27.74
N THR A 100 6.11 11.60 -27.78
CA THR A 100 5.27 11.78 -26.60
C THR A 100 5.55 10.66 -25.58
N ARG A 101 5.24 10.91 -24.30
CA ARG A 101 5.40 9.89 -23.24
C ARG A 101 4.66 8.59 -23.55
N LYS A 102 3.52 8.67 -24.25
CA LYS A 102 2.72 7.50 -24.63
C LYS A 102 3.39 6.70 -25.76
N GLU A 103 3.94 7.39 -26.76
CA GLU A 103 4.68 6.75 -27.85
C GLU A 103 5.95 6.08 -27.33
N MET A 104 6.67 6.76 -26.44
CA MET A 104 7.81 6.18 -25.73
C MET A 104 7.42 4.94 -24.93
N PHE A 105 6.32 5.02 -24.16
CA PHE A 105 5.85 3.92 -23.34
C PHE A 105 5.49 2.70 -24.19
N ARG A 106 4.77 2.89 -25.29
CA ARG A 106 4.45 1.79 -26.20
C ARG A 106 5.69 1.20 -26.82
N HIS A 107 6.59 2.05 -27.33
CA HIS A 107 7.84 1.62 -27.92
C HIS A 107 8.65 0.73 -26.96
N LEU A 108 8.71 1.07 -25.66
CA LEU A 108 9.46 0.30 -24.66
C LEU A 108 8.76 -0.98 -24.20
N HIS A 109 7.42 -1.03 -24.23
CA HIS A 109 6.66 -2.08 -23.57
C HIS A 109 5.88 -2.98 -24.53
N THR A 110 6.17 -2.92 -25.84
CA THR A 110 5.59 -3.81 -26.85
C THR A 110 6.66 -4.64 -27.55
N HIS A 111 6.33 -5.89 -27.87
CA HIS A 111 7.19 -6.80 -28.62
C HIS A 111 7.57 -6.20 -29.98
N GLY A 112 8.86 -6.28 -30.32
CA GLY A 112 9.37 -5.79 -31.60
C GLY A 112 9.10 -4.31 -31.88
N HIS A 113 8.72 -3.53 -30.86
CA HIS A 113 8.30 -2.14 -31.01
C HIS A 113 7.06 -1.94 -31.93
N ASP A 114 6.17 -2.93 -32.01
CA ASP A 114 4.97 -2.91 -32.86
C ASP A 114 3.87 -1.93 -32.38
N GLY A 115 3.94 -1.47 -31.13
CA GLY A 115 2.97 -0.56 -30.53
C GLY A 115 1.61 -1.20 -30.18
N GLN A 116 1.47 -2.53 -30.32
CA GLN A 116 0.22 -3.26 -30.10
C GLN A 116 0.37 -4.41 -29.09
N SER A 117 1.40 -5.25 -29.23
CA SER A 117 1.54 -6.49 -28.47
C SER A 117 2.40 -6.27 -27.23
N PHE A 118 1.76 -6.05 -26.09
CA PHE A 118 2.48 -5.75 -24.84
C PHE A 118 3.27 -6.96 -24.32
N VAL A 119 4.48 -6.70 -23.83
CA VAL A 119 5.37 -7.70 -23.22
C VAL A 119 4.79 -8.25 -21.92
N ASP A 120 3.97 -7.46 -21.23
CA ASP A 120 3.34 -7.87 -19.98
C ASP A 120 1.93 -7.26 -19.78
N GLN A 121 1.11 -7.94 -18.97
CA GLN A 121 -0.28 -7.53 -18.71
C GLN A 121 -0.40 -6.20 -17.95
N ARG A 122 0.60 -5.84 -17.13
CA ARG A 122 0.59 -4.58 -16.37
C ARG A 122 0.77 -3.40 -17.31
N SER A 123 1.66 -3.52 -18.29
CA SER A 123 1.90 -2.51 -19.32
C SER A 123 0.65 -2.27 -20.18
N ALA A 124 -0.06 -3.34 -20.56
CA ALA A 124 -1.35 -3.23 -21.24
C ALA A 124 -2.39 -2.45 -20.41
N LYS A 125 -2.51 -2.76 -19.10
CA LYS A 125 -3.41 -2.03 -18.18
C LYS A 125 -3.03 -0.54 -18.04
N ILE A 126 -1.73 -0.22 -18.05
CA ILE A 126 -1.25 1.16 -17.98
C ILE A 126 -1.57 1.93 -19.27
N ASP A 127 -1.38 1.35 -20.46
CA ASP A 127 -1.71 2.02 -21.73
C ASP A 127 -3.21 2.36 -21.81
N VAL A 128 -4.09 1.47 -21.35
CA VAL A 128 -5.53 1.74 -21.26
C VAL A 128 -5.82 2.93 -20.33
N LYS A 129 -5.15 3.00 -19.16
CA LYS A 129 -5.30 4.14 -18.24
C LYS A 129 -4.76 5.45 -18.85
N VAL A 130 -3.66 5.39 -19.58
CA VAL A 130 -3.09 6.55 -20.29
C VAL A 130 -4.04 7.00 -21.41
N LYS A 131 -4.64 6.08 -22.18
CA LYS A 131 -5.69 6.38 -23.16
C LYS A 131 -6.88 7.11 -22.53
N ARG A 132 -7.42 6.59 -21.42
CA ARG A 132 -8.55 7.22 -20.72
C ARG A 132 -8.23 8.65 -20.26
N ARG A 133 -6.99 8.90 -19.83
CA ARG A 133 -6.51 10.22 -19.41
C ARG A 133 -6.36 11.22 -20.58
N VAL A 134 -5.91 10.75 -21.74
CA VAL A 134 -5.72 11.59 -22.94
C VAL A 134 -7.05 11.91 -23.64
N TYR A 135 -8.06 11.04 -23.52
CA TYR A 135 -9.36 11.18 -24.19
C TYR A 135 -10.51 11.64 -23.27
N GLY A 136 -10.25 12.22 -22.10
CA GLY A 136 -11.28 12.83 -21.24
C GLY A 136 -12.35 11.87 -20.67
N LEU A 137 -12.22 10.56 -20.91
CA LEU A 137 -13.18 9.54 -20.45
C LEU A 137 -12.85 9.11 -19.02
N GLY A 138 -13.37 9.86 -18.04
CA GLY A 138 -13.41 9.46 -16.63
C GLY A 138 -12.28 10.02 -15.78
N SER A 139 -12.32 11.32 -15.52
CA SER A 139 -11.50 11.98 -14.50
C SER A 139 -12.03 11.67 -13.10
N GLN A 140 -11.57 10.56 -12.51
CA GLN A 140 -11.37 10.49 -11.06
C GLN A 140 -9.87 10.71 -10.84
N GLY A 141 -9.52 11.97 -10.53
CA GLY A 141 -8.16 12.47 -10.50
C GLY A 141 -7.33 11.88 -9.37
N TYR A 142 -6.49 10.88 -9.68
CA TYR A 142 -5.33 10.56 -8.86
C TYR A 142 -4.10 11.30 -9.41
N HIS A 143 -3.89 12.53 -8.96
CA HIS A 143 -2.60 13.22 -9.08
C HIS A 143 -1.58 12.50 -8.17
N ARG A 144 -0.71 11.66 -8.76
CA ARG A 144 0.61 11.36 -8.17
C ARG A 144 1.63 12.28 -8.83
N SER A 145 1.68 13.52 -8.38
CA SER A 145 2.95 14.25 -8.32
C SER A 145 3.60 13.87 -7.00
N ILE A 146 4.72 13.16 -7.05
CA ILE A 146 5.62 13.07 -5.90
C ILE A 146 6.31 14.44 -5.85
N SER A 147 5.68 15.40 -5.16
CA SER A 147 6.31 16.64 -4.71
C SER A 147 7.31 16.27 -3.60
N LEU A 148 8.56 16.69 -3.77
CA LEU A 148 9.67 16.49 -2.84
C LEU A 148 9.54 17.29 -1.52
N VAL A 149 8.34 17.79 -1.20
CA VAL A 149 8.11 18.72 -0.08
C VAL A 149 7.12 18.18 0.96
N ASP A 150 6.41 17.07 0.70
CA ASP A 150 5.44 16.52 1.67
C ASP A 150 6.06 15.57 2.71
N ALA A 151 7.38 15.64 2.89
CA ALA A 151 8.10 14.95 3.95
C ALA A 151 8.13 15.79 5.24
N SER A 152 7.01 16.37 5.64
CA SER A 152 6.66 16.72 7.03
C SER A 152 5.33 17.46 7.04
N SER A 153 4.26 16.70 7.23
CA SER A 153 3.08 17.24 7.90
C SER A 153 2.29 16.08 8.48
N SER A 154 1.98 16.17 9.76
CA SER A 154 0.92 15.47 10.47
C SER A 154 -0.49 15.78 9.92
N ARG A 155 -0.62 16.13 8.64
CA ARG A 155 -1.90 16.28 7.96
C ARG A 155 -2.14 15.00 7.19
N GLY A 156 -3.09 14.19 7.66
CA GLY A 156 -3.76 13.22 6.80
C GLY A 156 -4.27 13.91 5.54
N PRO A 157 -4.70 13.16 4.51
CA PRO A 157 -5.43 13.79 3.41
C PRO A 157 -6.52 14.65 4.06
N ALA A 158 -6.55 15.93 3.72
CA ALA A 158 -7.70 16.75 4.05
C ALA A 158 -8.87 16.10 3.33
N TYR A 159 -9.57 15.21 4.03
CA TYR A 159 -10.83 14.65 3.59
C TYR A 159 -11.67 15.87 3.24
N GLY A 160 -12.03 16.00 1.95
CA GLY A 160 -12.91 17.08 1.54
C GLY A 160 -14.17 17.05 2.43
N PRO A 161 -14.80 18.19 2.73
CA PRO A 161 -15.96 18.25 3.64
C PRO A 161 -17.04 17.18 3.34
N HIS A 162 -17.19 16.83 2.06
CA HIS A 162 -18.08 15.77 1.59
C HIS A 162 -17.70 14.33 2.04
N GLU A 163 -16.40 14.00 2.14
CA GLU A 163 -15.97 12.68 2.63
C GLU A 163 -16.10 12.55 4.14
N LEU A 164 -15.90 13.65 4.89
CA LEU A 164 -16.07 13.67 6.33
C LEU A 164 -17.55 13.49 6.72
N GLU A 165 -18.45 14.16 6.01
CA GLU A 165 -19.90 14.04 6.21
C GLU A 165 -20.40 12.63 5.87
N LYS A 166 -19.87 12.02 4.79
CA LYS A 166 -20.15 10.63 4.46
C LYS A 166 -19.68 9.69 5.58
N LEU A 167 -18.49 9.92 6.14
CA LEU A 167 -17.96 9.11 7.23
C LEU A 167 -18.79 9.24 8.51
N GLN A 168 -19.28 10.44 8.81
CA GLN A 168 -20.18 10.69 9.94
C GLN A 168 -21.53 9.98 9.77
N ARG A 169 -22.10 10.02 8.57
CA ARG A 169 -23.32 9.26 8.23
C ARG A 169 -23.11 7.75 8.34
N ASP A 170 -21.98 7.25 7.83
CA ASP A 170 -21.63 5.83 7.91
C ASP A 170 -21.41 5.40 9.38
N HIS A 171 -20.84 6.27 10.22
CA HIS A 171 -20.67 6.02 11.65
C HIS A 171 -22.01 5.96 12.41
N GLN A 172 -22.92 6.90 12.14
CA GLN A 172 -24.26 6.92 12.76
C GLN A 172 -25.05 5.66 12.39
N ARG A 173 -25.04 5.27 11.12
CA ARG A 173 -25.70 4.03 10.66
C ARG A 173 -25.15 2.80 11.37
N LEU A 174 -23.83 2.71 11.54
CA LEU A 174 -23.21 1.58 12.24
C LEU A 174 -23.63 1.52 13.72
N GLN A 175 -23.74 2.68 14.40
CA GLN A 175 -24.24 2.75 15.77
C GLN A 175 -25.70 2.27 15.87
N GLU A 176 -26.56 2.71 14.95
CA GLU A 176 -27.96 2.28 14.88
C GLU A 176 -28.08 0.77 14.65
N THR A 177 -27.29 0.20 13.73
CA THR A 177 -27.30 -1.25 13.48
C THR A 177 -26.84 -2.05 14.70
N LEU A 178 -25.79 -1.59 15.40
CA LEU A 178 -25.29 -2.28 16.60
C LEU A 178 -26.31 -2.25 17.74
N LEU A 179 -27.02 -1.11 17.91
CA LEU A 179 -28.09 -1.01 18.89
C LEU A 179 -29.25 -1.93 18.55
N LYS A 180 -29.64 -1.99 17.27
CA LYS A 180 -30.71 -2.88 16.81
C LYS A 180 -30.37 -4.35 17.05
N GLU A 181 -29.17 -4.79 16.67
CA GLU A 181 -28.72 -6.16 16.92
C GLU A 181 -28.69 -6.50 18.42
N ARG A 182 -28.30 -5.52 19.27
CA ARG A 182 -28.28 -5.72 20.72
C ARG A 182 -29.68 -5.89 21.30
N MET A 183 -30.66 -5.12 20.81
CA MET A 183 -32.06 -5.23 21.19
C MET A 183 -32.64 -6.58 20.73
N GLU A 184 -32.42 -6.97 19.49
CA GLU A 184 -32.89 -8.26 18.94
C GLU A 184 -32.32 -9.44 19.73
N ARG A 185 -31.04 -9.41 20.12
CA ARG A 185 -30.45 -10.44 20.97
C ARG A 185 -31.06 -10.48 22.37
N GLN A 186 -31.40 -9.33 22.94
CA GLN A 186 -32.07 -9.27 24.24
C GLN A 186 -33.49 -9.84 24.15
N GLU A 187 -34.25 -9.47 23.13
CA GLU A 187 -35.59 -10.02 22.89
C GLU A 187 -35.55 -11.54 22.69
N GLN A 188 -34.60 -12.04 21.90
CA GLN A 188 -34.44 -13.48 21.71
C GLN A 188 -34.11 -14.19 23.03
N MET A 189 -33.19 -13.64 23.82
CA MET A 189 -32.85 -14.20 25.12
C MET A 189 -34.05 -14.23 26.09
N GLN A 190 -34.91 -13.22 26.05
CA GLN A 190 -36.13 -13.21 26.86
C GLN A 190 -37.13 -14.26 26.36
N LYS A 191 -37.29 -14.42 25.04
CA LYS A 191 -38.14 -15.47 24.46
C LYS A 191 -37.67 -16.87 24.84
N ASP A 192 -36.39 -17.16 24.64
CA ASP A 192 -35.80 -18.46 25.00
C ASP A 192 -35.95 -18.76 26.50
N LYS A 193 -35.87 -17.72 27.35
CA LYS A 193 -36.06 -17.85 28.80
C LYS A 193 -37.52 -18.15 29.15
N MET A 194 -38.47 -17.50 28.49
CA MET A 194 -39.91 -17.75 28.67
C MET A 194 -40.27 -19.17 28.21
N GLU A 195 -39.78 -19.60 27.05
CA GLU A 195 -40.02 -20.93 26.49
C GLU A 195 -39.50 -22.03 27.44
N ARG A 196 -38.27 -21.89 27.96
CA ARG A 196 -37.75 -22.81 28.98
C ARG A 196 -38.60 -22.83 30.25
N GLN A 197 -39.14 -21.68 30.66
CA GLN A 197 -40.04 -21.63 31.82
C GLN A 197 -41.35 -22.36 31.55
N GLU A 198 -41.92 -22.22 30.35
CA GLU A 198 -43.11 -22.94 29.93
C GLU A 198 -42.87 -24.45 29.84
N GLU A 199 -41.77 -24.90 29.24
CA GLU A 199 -41.38 -26.32 29.20
C GLU A 199 -41.25 -26.91 30.61
N THR A 200 -40.59 -26.19 31.52
CA THR A 200 -40.46 -26.65 32.91
C THR A 200 -41.80 -26.70 33.64
N ARG A 201 -42.72 -25.78 33.34
CA ARG A 201 -44.08 -25.79 33.89
C ARG A 201 -44.89 -26.96 33.34
N GLU A 202 -44.87 -27.19 32.03
CA GLU A 202 -45.55 -28.34 31.43
C GLU A 202 -45.03 -29.67 31.96
N MET A 203 -43.71 -29.79 32.14
CA MET A 203 -43.09 -31.00 32.70
C MET A 203 -43.56 -31.24 34.13
N ARG A 204 -43.65 -30.19 34.96
CA ARG A 204 -44.21 -30.29 36.32
C ARG A 204 -45.68 -30.70 36.30
N ASP A 205 -46.49 -30.11 35.42
CA ASP A 205 -47.92 -30.45 35.30
C ASP A 205 -48.12 -31.91 34.84
N ARG A 206 -47.27 -32.41 33.93
CA ARG A 206 -47.29 -33.82 33.50
C ARG A 206 -46.91 -34.77 34.64
N LEU A 207 -45.88 -34.44 35.41
CA LEU A 207 -45.48 -35.23 36.57
C LEU A 207 -46.60 -35.29 37.62
N ALA A 208 -47.21 -34.14 37.95
CA ALA A 208 -48.33 -34.08 38.90
C ALA A 208 -49.54 -34.91 38.46
N ARG A 209 -49.84 -34.96 37.16
CA ARG A 209 -50.91 -35.84 36.62
C ARG A 209 -50.58 -37.32 36.73
N LEU A 210 -49.32 -37.70 36.52
CA LEU A 210 -48.89 -39.10 36.68
C LEU A 210 -48.92 -39.54 38.14
N GLU A 211 -48.49 -38.67 39.07
CA GLU A 211 -48.59 -38.90 40.51
C GLU A 211 -50.05 -39.07 40.96
N ALA A 212 -50.98 -38.26 40.43
CA ALA A 212 -52.40 -38.37 40.72
C ALA A 212 -53.09 -39.63 40.16
N LEU A 213 -52.50 -40.31 39.17
CA LEU A 213 -53.00 -41.57 38.62
C LEU A 213 -52.45 -42.81 39.34
N LEU A 214 -51.39 -42.64 40.14
CA LEU A 214 -50.73 -43.70 40.91
C LEU A 214 -51.21 -43.76 42.38
N MET A 215 -52.05 -42.82 42.80
CA MET A 215 -52.71 -42.74 44.12
C MET A 215 -54.20 -43.06 43.97
#